data_AF-A0A248TIB3-F1
#
_entry.id   AF-A0A248TIB3-F1
#
_cell.length_a   1.000
_cell.length_b   1.000
_cell.length_c   1.000
_cell.angle_alpha   90.00
_cell.angle_beta   90.00
_cell.angle_gamma   90.00
#
_symmetry.space_group_name_H-M   'P 1'
#
loop_
_entity.id
_entity.type
_entity.pdbx_description
1 polymer ?
#
loop_
_entity_poly.entity_id
_entity_poly.type
_entity_poly.pdbx_seq_one_letter_code
_entity_poly.pdbx_strand_id
1 'polypeptide(L)'
;MKEKIKEKFIEVYKMDIKPEELLDDSYLFGPDSVYGLDSMDVLVFINELKKEFGLEYSTLDTDSFMTINNIISFIEKQKKSESV
;
A
#
# COMPACT_ATOMS: atom_id res chain seq x y z
N MET A 1 -2.46 -10.11 -6.46
CA MET A 1 -1.92 -8.76 -6.18
C MET A 1 -2.37 -8.29 -4.81
N LYS A 2 -3.68 -8.21 -4.57
CA LYS A 2 -4.28 -7.88 -3.27
C LYS A 2 -3.63 -8.60 -2.09
N GLU A 3 -3.62 -9.93 -2.11
CA GLU A 3 -3.06 -10.73 -1.02
C GLU A 3 -1.60 -10.37 -0.73
N LYS A 4 -0.77 -10.28 -1.77
CA LYS A 4 0.64 -9.88 -1.64
C LYS A 4 0.83 -8.50 -1.01
N ILE A 5 -0.04 -7.53 -1.32
CA ILE A 5 0.04 -6.19 -0.72
C ILE A 5 -0.29 -6.27 0.77
N LYS A 6 -1.30 -7.05 1.16
CA LYS A 6 -1.66 -7.25 2.57
C LYS A 6 -0.56 -7.98 3.34
N GLU A 7 -0.04 -9.06 2.78
CA GLU A 7 1.11 -9.78 3.33
C GLU A 7 2.30 -8.84 3.53
N LYS A 8 2.62 -8.02 2.51
CA LYS A 8 3.70 -7.05 2.59
C LYS A 8 3.47 -6.01 3.68
N PHE A 9 2.25 -5.50 3.81
CA PHE A 9 1.89 -4.53 4.84
C PHE A 9 2.11 -5.11 6.25
N ILE A 10 1.61 -6.33 6.48
CA ILE A 10 1.79 -7.06 7.75
C ILE A 10 3.28 -7.30 8.03
N GLU A 11 4.05 -7.71 7.01
CA GLU A 11 5.49 -7.96 7.12
C GLU A 11 6.26 -6.69 7.50
N VAL A 12 6.02 -5.59 6.80
CA VAL A 12 6.75 -4.31 6.97
C VAL A 12 6.54 -3.75 8.37
N TYR A 13 5.31 -3.81 8.88
CA TYR A 13 4.97 -3.26 10.20
C TYR A 13 4.93 -4.30 11.31
N LYS A 14 5.30 -5.55 11.01
CA LYS A 14 5.36 -6.68 11.97
C LYS A 14 4.06 -6.84 12.76
N MET A 15 2.93 -6.76 12.06
CA MET A 15 1.62 -6.87 12.69
C MET A 15 1.31 -8.33 13.03
N ASP A 16 0.62 -8.55 14.15
CA ASP A 16 0.12 -9.86 14.58
C ASP A 16 -1.34 -10.06 14.15
N ILE A 17 -1.58 -9.92 12.84
CA ILE A 17 -2.89 -10.09 12.21
C ILE A 17 -2.74 -10.89 10.92
N LYS A 18 -3.81 -11.52 10.46
CA LYS A 18 -3.85 -12.21 9.17
C LYS A 18 -4.24 -11.25 8.04
N PRO A 19 -3.82 -11.52 6.79
CA PRO A 19 -4.27 -10.75 5.62
C PRO A 19 -5.80 -10.65 5.49
N GLU A 20 -6.52 -11.68 5.92
CA GLU A 20 -7.99 -11.74 5.90
C GLU A 20 -8.64 -10.69 6.82
N GLU A 21 -7.93 -10.24 7.85
CA GLU A 21 -8.40 -9.26 8.84
C GLU A 21 -8.24 -7.81 8.35
N LEU A 22 -7.39 -7.59 7.35
CA LEU A 22 -7.23 -6.31 6.68
C LEU A 22 -8.40 -6.05 5.71
N LEU A 23 -9.25 -5.08 6.04
CA LEU A 23 -10.32 -4.65 5.14
C LEU A 23 -9.78 -3.82 3.98
N ASP A 24 -10.24 -4.11 2.77
CA ASP A 24 -9.66 -3.57 1.54
C ASP A 24 -9.83 -2.04 1.40
N ASP A 25 -10.91 -1.50 1.99
CA ASP A 25 -11.28 -0.08 1.96
C ASP A 25 -10.98 0.64 3.29
N SER A 26 -10.35 -0.06 4.25
CA SER A 26 -9.96 0.58 5.52
C SER A 26 -8.71 1.44 5.35
N TYR A 27 -8.68 2.55 6.08
CA TYR A 27 -7.50 3.40 6.18
C TYR A 27 -6.35 2.63 6.84
N LEU A 28 -5.25 2.50 6.12
CA LEU A 28 -4.02 1.86 6.58
C LEU A 28 -3.16 2.80 7.43
N PHE A 29 -3.32 4.11 7.23
CA PHE A 29 -2.50 5.16 7.84
C PHE A 29 -3.36 6.32 8.31
N GLY A 30 -2.80 7.12 9.23
CA GLY A 30 -3.41 8.35 9.73
C GLY A 30 -4.43 8.14 10.85
N PRO A 31 -5.11 9.22 11.28
CA PRO A 31 -5.99 9.21 12.46
C PRO A 31 -7.19 8.26 12.36
N ASP A 32 -7.64 7.98 11.14
CA ASP A 32 -8.77 7.09 10.88
C ASP A 32 -8.36 5.60 10.78
N SER A 33 -7.06 5.31 10.90
CA SER A 33 -6.53 3.96 10.88
C SER A 33 -6.47 3.33 12.27
N VAL A 34 -6.85 2.06 12.37
CA VAL A 34 -6.72 1.26 13.60
C VAL A 34 -5.30 0.75 13.84
N TYR A 35 -4.39 0.89 12.88
CA TYR A 35 -3.05 0.32 12.96
C TYR A 35 -2.01 1.24 13.63
N GLY A 36 -2.39 2.49 13.93
CA GLY A 36 -1.51 3.44 14.62
C GLY A 36 -0.31 3.90 13.78
N LEU A 37 -0.41 3.80 12.45
CA LEU A 37 0.62 4.25 11.52
C LEU A 37 0.37 5.69 11.08
N ASP A 38 1.43 6.47 10.91
CA ASP A 38 1.36 7.88 10.54
C ASP A 38 1.75 8.15 9.07
N SER A 39 1.91 9.42 8.72
CA SER A 39 2.26 9.84 7.35
C SER A 39 3.70 9.45 6.94
N MET A 40 4.62 9.29 7.89
CA MET A 40 5.97 8.83 7.61
C MET A 40 5.97 7.34 7.27
N ASP A 41 5.10 6.57 7.91
CA ASP A 41 4.93 5.16 7.60
C ASP A 41 4.47 4.95 6.16
N VAL A 42 3.54 5.77 5.65
CA VAL A 42 3.09 5.70 4.24
C VAL A 42 4.29 5.67 3.27
N LEU A 43 5.27 6.55 3.49
CA LEU A 43 6.45 6.66 2.64
C LEU A 43 7.33 5.40 2.69
N VAL A 44 7.45 4.79 3.87
CA VAL A 44 8.16 3.51 4.04
C VAL A 44 7.46 2.42 3.24
N PHE A 45 6.13 2.32 3.34
CA PHE A 45 5.39 1.30 2.61
C PHE A 45 5.46 1.49 1.10
N ILE A 46 5.33 2.73 0.62
CA ILE A 46 5.49 3.05 -0.81
C ILE A 46 6.87 2.58 -1.30
N ASN A 47 7.93 2.83 -0.54
CA ASN A 47 9.28 2.40 -0.92
C ASN A 47 9.42 0.87 -0.96
N GLU A 48 8.74 0.14 -0.07
CA GLU A 48 8.72 -1.33 -0.10
C GLU A 48 7.92 -1.88 -1.28
N LEU A 49 6.75 -1.28 -1.59
CA LEU A 49 5.99 -1.61 -2.79
C LEU A 49 6.77 -1.31 -4.06
N LYS A 50 7.57 -0.24 -4.07
CA LYS A 50 8.47 0.09 -5.17
C LYS A 50 9.42 -1.05 -5.49
N LYS A 51 10.07 -1.59 -4.45
CA LYS A 51 11.04 -2.68 -4.58
C LYS A 51 10.36 -3.97 -5.01
N GLU A 52 9.19 -4.26 -4.44
CA GLU A 52 8.44 -5.49 -4.71
C GLU A 52 7.84 -5.54 -6.12
N PHE A 53 7.32 -4.41 -6.60
CA PHE A 53 6.57 -4.34 -7.86
C PHE A 53 7.30 -3.59 -9.00
N GLY A 54 8.51 -3.08 -8.76
CA GLY A 54 9.31 -2.36 -9.76
C GLY A 54 8.71 -1.02 -10.18
N LEU A 55 8.02 -0.33 -9.26
CA LEU A 55 7.26 0.88 -9.59
C LEU A 55 8.19 2.10 -9.76
N GLU A 56 7.88 2.96 -10.71
CA GLU A 56 8.49 4.28 -10.86
C GLU A 56 7.50 5.38 -10.45
N TYR A 57 7.92 6.27 -9.55
CA TYR A 57 7.10 7.41 -9.11
C TYR A 57 7.75 8.71 -9.58
N SER A 58 7.12 9.42 -10.52
CA SER A 58 7.53 10.78 -10.89
C SER A 58 7.10 11.79 -9.82
N THR A 59 5.93 11.58 -9.22
CA THR A 59 5.39 12.32 -8.08
C THR A 59 4.77 11.35 -7.10
N LEU A 60 5.21 11.42 -5.84
CA LEU A 60 4.63 10.64 -4.74
C LEU A 60 3.34 11.31 -4.28
N ASP A 61 2.20 10.68 -4.55
CA ASP A 61 0.91 11.04 -3.99
C ASP A 61 0.57 10.04 -2.89
N THR A 62 0.77 10.42 -1.62
CA THR A 62 0.51 9.56 -0.47
C THR A 62 -0.96 9.20 -0.32
N ASP A 63 -1.87 10.05 -0.81
CA ASP A 63 -3.32 9.85 -0.68
C ASP A 63 -3.77 8.63 -1.51
N SER A 64 -3.06 8.33 -2.59
CA SER A 64 -3.27 7.13 -3.41
C SER A 64 -2.85 5.82 -2.71
N PHE A 65 -2.25 5.87 -1.51
CA PHE A 65 -1.76 4.70 -0.76
C PHE A 65 -2.48 4.48 0.57
N MET A 66 -3.64 5.12 0.76
CA MET A 66 -4.36 5.10 2.04
C MET A 66 -5.16 3.81 2.29
N THR A 67 -5.53 3.06 1.25
CA THR A 67 -6.26 1.79 1.36
C THR A 67 -5.67 0.74 0.42
N ILE A 68 -5.93 -0.55 0.66
CA ILE A 68 -5.48 -1.64 -0.22
C ILE A 68 -6.04 -1.46 -1.63
N ASN A 69 -7.31 -1.09 -1.77
CA ASN A 69 -7.93 -0.87 -3.08
C ASN A 69 -7.32 0.32 -3.84
N ASN A 70 -6.92 1.41 -3.14
CA ASN A 70 -6.22 2.51 -3.79
C ASN A 70 -4.85 2.08 -4.32
N ILE A 71 -4.09 1.32 -3.53
CA ILE A 71 -2.78 0.80 -3.92
C ILE A 71 -2.89 -0.13 -5.14
N ILE A 72 -3.86 -1.05 -5.14
CA ILE A 72 -4.12 -1.93 -6.29
C ILE A 72 -4.42 -1.10 -7.54
N SER A 73 -5.34 -0.14 -7.42
CA SER A 73 -5.73 0.74 -8.52
C SER A 73 -4.54 1.53 -9.07
N PHE A 74 -3.65 2.00 -8.19
CA PHE A 74 -2.42 2.69 -8.59
C PHE A 74 -1.50 1.77 -9.39
N ILE A 75 -1.20 0.57 -8.88
CA ILE A 75 -0.29 -0.39 -9.52
C ILE A 75 -0.85 -0.84 -10.88
N GLU A 76 -2.14 -1.09 -10.97
CA GLU A 76 -2.80 -1.50 -12.22
C GLU A 76 -2.75 -0.39 -13.28
N LYS A 77 -2.96 0.87 -12.88
CA LYS A 77 -2.82 2.02 -13.79
C LYS A 77 -1.41 2.15 -14.34
N GLN A 78 -0.39 1.99 -13.48
CA GLN A 78 1.01 2.07 -13.91
C GLN A 78 1.38 0.97 -14.90
N LYS A 79 1.04 -0.29 -14.59
CA LYS A 79 1.29 -1.43 -15.50
C LYS A 79 0.62 -1.27 -16.85
N LYS A 80 -0.58 -0.67 -16.89
CA LYS A 80 -1.28 -0.38 -18.14
C LYS A 80 -0.60 0.73 -18.95
N SER A 81 0.00 1.72 -18.29
CA SER A 81 0.73 2.80 -18.96
C SER A 81 2.07 2.35 -19.55
N GLU A 82 2.72 1.35 -18.96
CA GLU A 82 3.99 0.78 -19.45
C GLU A 82 3.81 -0.23 -20.60
N SER A 83 2.57 -0.66 -20.86
CA SER A 83 2.23 -1.63 -21.92
C SER A 83 1.75 -0.98 -23.22
N VAL A 84 1.91 0.34 -23.38
CA VAL A 84 1.51 1.13 -24.56
C VAL A 84 2.73 1.72 -25.27
#